data_AF-A0A1Q3V3L9-F1
#
_entry.id   AF-A0A1Q3V3L9-F1
#
_cell.length_a   1.000
_cell.length_b   1.000
_cell.length_c   1.000
_cell.angle_alpha   90.00
_cell.angle_beta   90.00
_cell.angle_gamma   90.00
#
_symmetry.space_group_name_H-M   'P 1'
#
loop_
_entity.id
_entity.type
_entity.pdbx_description
1 polymer ?
#
loop_
_entity_poly.entity_id
_entity_poly.type
_entity_poly.pdbx_seq_one_letter_code
_entity_poly.pdbx_strand_id
1 'polypeptide(L)'
;MESSSPSPVRVAHGPGGALTYDVDLAPEALPSVCKRDLERAWYAAREAAIAEHWGVVRGFRFHRVDGSHTDLALADPDARCWAGAVDRTVGIASGYGMSLCLRLLALVDLLGRARWALPLLRLERDGAELHPALLRTAASVALTPDARFDETAFRVRLAQHGTGFHLDPPPPARRLSGARA
;
A
#
# COMPACT_ATOMS: atom_id res chain seq x y z
N MET A 1 -0.50 24.48 31.52
CA MET A 1 -0.66 24.91 30.11
C MET A 1 -0.07 23.81 29.25
N GLU A 2 -0.88 22.81 28.92
CA GLU A 2 -0.51 21.77 27.97
C GLU A 2 -0.76 22.33 26.57
N SER A 3 0.31 22.62 25.84
CA SER A 3 0.25 22.90 24.41
C SER A 3 -0.09 21.59 23.70
N SER A 4 -1.38 21.34 23.51
CA SER A 4 -1.85 20.30 22.60
C SER A 4 -1.44 20.72 21.19
N SER A 5 -0.33 20.19 20.69
CA SER A 5 0.04 20.32 19.29
C SER A 5 -1.18 19.93 18.45
N PRO A 6 -1.63 20.74 17.48
CA PRO A 6 -2.73 20.33 16.62
C PRO A 6 -2.31 19.03 15.92
N SER A 7 -3.15 18.00 16.02
CA SER A 7 -2.91 16.76 15.30
C SER A 7 -2.79 17.07 13.80
N PRO A 8 -1.77 16.55 13.10
CA PRO A 8 -1.52 16.88 11.70
C PRO A 8 -2.61 16.33 10.74
N VAL A 9 -3.60 15.62 11.29
CA VAL A 9 -4.72 15.04 10.57
C VAL A 9 -6.02 15.42 11.29
N ARG A 10 -6.94 16.05 10.56
CA ARG A 10 -8.29 16.38 11.01
C ARG A 10 -9.29 15.54 10.22
N VAL A 11 -10.31 14.99 10.89
CA VAL A 11 -11.28 14.10 10.25
C VAL A 11 -12.67 14.72 10.27
N ALA A 12 -13.27 14.86 9.09
CA ALA A 12 -14.65 15.26 8.91
C ALA A 12 -15.50 14.07 8.43
N HIS A 13 -16.77 14.06 8.83
CA HIS A 13 -17.74 13.03 8.44
C HIS A 13 -18.71 13.61 7.42
N GLY A 14 -18.85 12.91 6.29
CA GLY A 14 -19.74 13.26 5.19
C GLY A 14 -21.03 12.43 5.19
N PRO A 15 -21.99 12.79 4.31
CA PRO A 15 -23.20 12.01 4.10
C PRO A 15 -22.87 10.57 3.66
N GLY A 16 -23.68 9.61 4.10
CA GLY A 16 -23.49 8.19 3.75
C GLY A 16 -22.29 7.52 4.42
N GLY A 17 -21.72 8.10 5.48
CA GLY A 17 -20.58 7.54 6.22
C GLY A 17 -19.23 7.74 5.54
N ALA A 18 -19.15 8.62 4.54
CA ALA A 18 -17.88 9.02 3.95
C ALA A 18 -17.02 9.77 4.98
N LEU A 19 -15.70 9.60 4.91
CA LEU A 19 -14.73 10.28 5.78
C LEU A 19 -13.83 11.18 4.95
N THR A 20 -13.53 12.37 5.43
CA THR A 20 -12.57 13.29 4.81
C THR A 20 -11.45 13.60 5.79
N TYR A 21 -10.21 13.39 5.36
CA TYR A 21 -9.00 13.66 6.14
C TYR A 21 -8.31 14.91 5.60
N ASP A 22 -8.25 15.97 6.40
CA ASP A 22 -7.40 17.14 6.14
C ASP A 22 -6.03 16.90 6.76
N VAL A 23 -4.99 16.92 5.94
CA VAL A 23 -3.64 16.49 6.29
C VAL A 23 -2.67 17.64 6.05
N ASP A 24 -1.99 18.10 7.09
CA ASP A 24 -1.05 19.22 7.02
C ASP A 24 0.35 18.79 6.50
N LEU A 25 0.39 17.77 5.64
CA LEU A 25 1.58 17.17 5.03
C LEU A 25 1.27 16.73 3.60
N ALA A 26 2.22 16.91 2.69
CA ALA A 26 2.12 16.41 1.32
C ALA A 26 2.37 14.89 1.25
N PRO A 27 1.82 14.14 0.27
CA PRO A 27 2.05 12.71 0.13
C PRO A 27 3.53 12.32 0.04
N GLU A 28 4.33 13.12 -0.67
CA GLU A 28 5.78 12.95 -0.82
C GLU A 28 6.57 13.16 0.49
N ALA A 29 5.97 13.86 1.46
CA ALA A 29 6.55 14.13 2.77
C ALA A 29 6.09 13.13 3.85
N LEU A 30 5.19 12.19 3.52
CA LEU A 30 4.75 11.16 4.45
C LEU A 30 5.92 10.25 4.87
N PRO A 31 5.95 9.82 6.15
CA PRO A 31 7.08 9.06 6.67
C PRO A 31 7.24 7.71 5.97
N SER A 32 8.48 7.19 5.93
CA SER A 32 8.69 5.78 5.60
C SER A 32 8.00 4.87 6.62
N VAL A 33 7.63 3.66 6.20
CA VAL A 33 6.99 2.67 7.07
C VAL A 33 7.87 1.44 7.28
N CYS A 34 7.55 0.63 8.28
CA CYS A 34 8.21 -0.66 8.45
C CYS A 34 7.79 -1.64 7.34
N LYS A 35 8.76 -2.35 6.74
CA LYS A 35 8.49 -3.43 5.75
C LYS A 35 7.51 -4.47 6.29
N ARG A 36 7.63 -4.82 7.58
CA ARG A 36 6.78 -5.82 8.23
C ARG A 36 5.34 -5.34 8.39
N ASP A 37 5.13 -4.05 8.62
CA ASP A 37 3.78 -3.50 8.72
C ASP A 37 3.13 -3.40 7.35
N LEU A 38 3.89 -3.05 6.31
CA LEU A 38 3.39 -3.07 4.93
C LEU A 38 3.02 -4.48 4.47
N GLU A 39 3.81 -5.47 4.84
CA GLU A 39 3.53 -6.89 4.62
C GLU A 39 2.26 -7.35 5.35
N ARG A 40 2.09 -6.98 6.63
CA ARG A 40 0.86 -7.25 7.39
C ARG A 40 -0.36 -6.58 6.77
N ALA A 41 -0.22 -5.34 6.33
CA ALA A 41 -1.27 -4.59 5.67
C ALA A 41 -1.68 -5.24 4.34
N TRP A 42 -0.72 -5.74 3.56
CA TRP A 42 -0.98 -6.54 2.36
C TRP A 42 -1.84 -7.76 2.66
N TYR A 43 -1.44 -8.58 3.63
CA TYR A 43 -2.20 -9.78 3.99
C TYR A 43 -3.60 -9.45 4.53
N ALA A 44 -3.71 -8.45 5.41
CA ALA A 44 -5.01 -8.02 5.95
C ALA A 44 -5.95 -7.48 4.86
N ALA A 45 -5.42 -6.70 3.90
CA ALA A 45 -6.20 -6.21 2.77
C ALA A 45 -6.64 -7.35 1.84
N ARG A 46 -5.76 -8.34 1.59
CA ARG A 46 -6.09 -9.53 0.80
C ARG A 46 -7.19 -10.36 1.44
N GLU A 47 -7.09 -10.63 2.74
CA GLU A 47 -8.13 -11.34 3.49
C GLU A 47 -9.46 -10.59 3.47
N ALA A 48 -9.44 -9.27 3.65
CA ALA A 48 -10.64 -8.45 3.56
C ALA A 48 -11.28 -8.49 2.17
N ALA A 49 -10.47 -8.49 1.10
CA ALA A 49 -10.95 -8.57 -0.28
C ALA A 49 -11.58 -9.95 -0.58
N ILE A 50 -10.94 -11.04 -0.15
CA ILE A 50 -11.48 -12.41 -0.27
C ILE A 50 -12.82 -12.53 0.45
N ALA A 51 -12.95 -11.89 1.61
CA ALA A 51 -14.17 -11.90 2.41
C ALA A 51 -15.16 -10.79 2.03
N GLU A 52 -14.97 -10.11 0.89
CA GLU A 52 -15.86 -9.07 0.36
C GLU A 52 -16.20 -7.95 1.36
N HIS A 53 -15.26 -7.59 2.23
CA HIS A 53 -15.45 -6.54 3.21
C HIS A 53 -15.26 -5.15 2.59
N TRP A 54 -16.31 -4.65 1.96
CA TRP A 54 -16.33 -3.32 1.36
C TRP A 54 -16.20 -2.24 2.44
N GLY A 55 -15.15 -1.42 2.35
CA GLY A 55 -14.94 -0.30 3.26
C GLY A 55 -15.77 0.94 2.92
N VAL A 56 -15.63 1.99 3.72
CA VAL A 56 -16.25 3.30 3.45
C VAL A 56 -15.43 4.14 2.47
N VAL A 57 -16.10 5.05 1.76
CA VAL A 57 -15.45 6.08 0.94
C VAL A 57 -14.59 6.97 1.84
N ARG A 58 -13.35 7.22 1.42
CA ARG A 58 -12.41 8.10 2.13
C ARG A 58 -11.83 9.13 1.18
N GLY A 59 -11.96 10.41 1.52
CA GLY A 59 -11.29 11.52 0.85
C GLY A 59 -10.11 12.02 1.68
N PHE A 60 -9.05 12.44 1.02
CA PHE A 60 -7.87 13.03 1.63
C PHE A 60 -7.60 14.36 0.97
N ARG A 61 -7.33 15.39 1.77
CA ARG A 61 -6.83 16.68 1.32
C ARG A 61 -5.46 16.91 1.93
N PHE A 62 -4.43 16.83 1.10
CA PHE A 62 -3.06 17.05 1.51
C PHE A 62 -2.67 18.50 1.25
N HIS A 63 -2.36 19.25 2.31
CA HIS A 63 -1.93 20.64 2.24
C HIS A 63 -0.41 20.74 2.07
N ARG A 64 0.05 21.69 1.27
CA ARG A 64 1.48 22.01 1.07
C ARG A 64 1.83 23.34 1.75
N VAL A 65 3.14 23.53 1.96
CA VAL A 65 3.69 24.75 2.60
C VAL A 65 3.39 26.02 1.78
N ASP A 66 3.22 25.88 0.46
CA ASP A 66 2.86 26.99 -0.44
C ASP A 66 1.36 27.33 -0.44
N GLY A 67 0.55 26.62 0.36
CA GLY A 67 -0.90 26.79 0.44
C GLY A 67 -1.70 26.05 -0.65
N SER A 68 -1.02 25.38 -1.58
CA SER A 68 -1.70 24.46 -2.51
C SER A 68 -2.15 23.18 -1.80
N HIS A 69 -3.10 22.47 -2.42
CA HIS A 69 -3.53 21.17 -1.92
C HIS A 69 -3.72 20.16 -3.05
N THR A 70 -3.63 18.88 -2.70
CA THR A 70 -4.02 17.76 -3.57
C THR A 70 -5.13 16.98 -2.90
N ASP A 71 -6.21 16.76 -3.64
CA ASP A 71 -7.34 15.94 -3.19
C ASP A 71 -7.21 14.52 -3.79
N LEU A 72 -7.39 13.50 -2.94
CA LEU A 72 -7.40 12.10 -3.31
C LEU A 72 -8.67 11.44 -2.77
N ALA A 73 -9.41 10.73 -3.62
CA ALA A 73 -10.60 9.99 -3.22
C ALA A 73 -10.42 8.49 -3.42
N LEU A 74 -10.61 7.72 -2.34
CA LEU A 74 -10.72 6.26 -2.37
C LEU A 74 -12.20 5.89 -2.46
N ALA A 75 -12.70 5.88 -3.69
CA ALA A 75 -14.12 5.66 -3.99
C ALA A 75 -14.40 4.30 -4.65
N ASP A 76 -13.42 3.71 -5.34
CA ASP A 76 -13.59 2.39 -5.94
C ASP A 76 -13.69 1.28 -4.85
N PRO A 77 -14.39 0.16 -5.14
CA PRO A 77 -14.56 -0.93 -4.17
C PRO A 77 -13.25 -1.48 -3.58
N ASP A 78 -12.22 -1.63 -4.41
CA ASP A 78 -10.94 -2.22 -4.00
C ASP A 78 -10.20 -1.26 -3.05
N ALA A 79 -10.00 0.00 -3.43
CA ALA A 79 -9.33 0.97 -2.56
C ALA A 79 -10.05 1.15 -1.22
N ARG A 80 -11.40 1.13 -1.20
CA ARG A 80 -12.19 1.18 0.03
C ARG A 80 -11.94 -0.03 0.93
N CYS A 81 -11.97 -1.24 0.35
CA CYS A 81 -11.69 -2.48 1.06
C CYS A 81 -10.29 -2.46 1.70
N TRP A 82 -9.28 -2.08 0.91
CA TRP A 82 -7.88 -2.07 1.34
C TRP A 82 -7.63 -1.01 2.40
N ALA A 83 -8.14 0.21 2.22
CA ALA A 83 -8.06 1.25 3.23
C ALA A 83 -8.79 0.85 4.53
N GLY A 84 -9.94 0.18 4.42
CA GLY A 84 -10.66 -0.36 5.57
C GLY A 84 -9.86 -1.41 6.34
N ALA A 85 -9.12 -2.28 5.66
CA ALA A 85 -8.25 -3.26 6.30
C ALA A 85 -7.06 -2.61 7.03
N VAL A 86 -6.43 -1.60 6.42
CA VAL A 86 -5.35 -0.83 7.06
C VAL A 86 -5.88 -0.08 8.29
N ASP A 87 -7.07 0.51 8.18
CA ASP A 87 -7.69 1.24 9.28
C ASP A 87 -7.98 0.34 10.49
N ARG A 88 -8.47 -0.88 10.28
CA ARG A 88 -8.69 -1.87 11.35
C ARG A 88 -7.40 -2.39 11.99
N THR A 89 -6.27 -2.31 11.31
CA THR A 89 -5.01 -2.91 11.77
C THR A 89 -4.07 -1.89 12.41
N VAL A 90 -3.95 -0.70 11.84
CA VAL A 90 -2.98 0.33 12.25
C VAL A 90 -3.65 1.69 12.51
N GLY A 91 -4.87 1.92 12.00
CA GLY A 91 -5.60 3.17 12.14
C GLY A 91 -5.13 4.24 11.13
N ILE A 92 -6.03 4.64 10.22
CA ILE A 92 -5.66 5.52 9.09
C ILE A 92 -5.62 7.01 9.47
N ALA A 93 -6.17 7.38 10.64
CA ALA A 93 -6.19 8.76 11.14
C ALA A 93 -4.82 9.28 11.63
N SER A 94 -3.76 8.46 11.55
CA SER A 94 -2.39 8.86 11.87
C SER A 94 -1.57 9.06 10.60
N GLY A 95 -0.57 9.95 10.63
CA GLY A 95 0.34 10.12 9.49
C GLY A 95 1.08 8.82 9.10
N TYR A 96 1.37 7.96 10.09
CA TYR A 96 1.96 6.64 9.84
C TYR A 96 0.97 5.67 9.15
N GLY A 97 -0.23 5.51 9.69
CA GLY A 97 -1.25 4.63 9.09
C GLY A 97 -1.70 5.09 7.72
N MET A 98 -1.74 6.41 7.50
CA MET A 98 -1.99 6.99 6.19
C MET A 98 -0.87 6.70 5.20
N SER A 99 0.38 6.92 5.60
CA SER A 99 1.55 6.53 4.79
C SER A 99 1.51 5.04 4.42
N LEU A 100 1.20 4.18 5.39
CA LEU A 100 1.07 2.75 5.18
C LEU A 100 -0.01 2.42 4.15
N CYS A 101 -1.19 3.04 4.26
CA CYS A 101 -2.31 2.85 3.34
C CYS A 101 -1.95 3.31 1.91
N LEU A 102 -1.42 4.53 1.75
CA LEU A 102 -1.11 5.06 0.43
C LEU A 102 0.02 4.28 -0.24
N ARG A 103 1.05 3.87 0.50
CA ARG A 103 2.13 3.03 -0.04
C ARG A 103 1.62 1.66 -0.48
N LEU A 104 0.69 1.07 0.25
CA LEU A 104 0.05 -0.18 -0.15
C LEU A 104 -0.74 0.00 -1.46
N LEU A 105 -1.59 1.04 -1.55
CA LEU A 105 -2.37 1.32 -2.76
C LEU A 105 -1.48 1.68 -3.96
N ALA A 106 -0.44 2.48 -3.75
CA ALA A 106 0.54 2.83 -4.77
C ALA A 106 1.31 1.60 -5.28
N LEU A 107 1.57 0.62 -4.41
CA LEU A 107 2.18 -0.65 -4.81
C LEU A 107 1.23 -1.45 -5.71
N VAL A 108 -0.06 -1.50 -5.39
CA VAL A 108 -1.08 -2.18 -6.21
C VAL A 108 -1.23 -1.51 -7.56
N ASP A 109 -1.33 -0.18 -7.58
CA ASP A 109 -1.36 0.60 -8.83
C ASP A 109 -0.13 0.28 -9.69
N LEU A 110 1.07 0.30 -9.09
CA LEU A 110 2.31 -0.05 -9.78
C LEU A 110 2.24 -1.47 -10.35
N LEU A 111 1.83 -2.46 -9.56
CA LEU A 111 1.72 -3.85 -10.01
C LEU A 111 0.67 -4.03 -11.13
N GLY A 112 -0.41 -3.23 -11.12
CA GLY A 112 -1.45 -3.25 -12.14
C GLY A 112 -0.99 -2.70 -13.49
N ARG A 113 -0.05 -1.75 -13.52
CA ARG A 113 0.40 -1.08 -14.75
C ARG A 113 1.80 -1.48 -15.23
N ALA A 114 2.67 -1.94 -14.33
CA ALA A 114 4.09 -2.18 -14.62
C ALA A 114 4.38 -3.66 -14.93
N ARG A 115 4.40 -4.01 -16.23
CA ARG A 115 4.65 -5.39 -16.68
C ARG A 115 6.00 -5.96 -16.23
N TRP A 116 7.00 -5.12 -15.98
CA TRP A 116 8.30 -5.57 -15.49
C TRP A 116 8.25 -6.11 -14.06
N ALA A 117 7.21 -5.79 -13.28
CA ALA A 117 7.06 -6.23 -11.90
C ALA A 117 6.45 -7.63 -11.78
N LEU A 118 5.90 -8.19 -12.87
CA LEU A 118 5.28 -9.52 -12.87
C LEU A 118 6.19 -10.64 -12.32
N PRO A 119 7.50 -10.71 -12.63
CA PRO A 119 8.38 -11.74 -12.07
C PRO A 119 8.59 -11.63 -10.54
N LEU A 120 8.16 -10.53 -9.93
CA LEU A 120 8.25 -10.28 -8.49
C LEU A 120 6.94 -10.66 -7.77
N LEU A 121 5.98 -11.22 -8.50
CA LEU A 121 4.76 -11.82 -7.99
C LEU A 121 4.85 -13.33 -8.13
N ARG A 122 4.62 -14.04 -7.03
CA ARG A 122 4.43 -15.49 -7.07
C ARG A 122 2.95 -15.79 -6.87
N LEU A 123 2.32 -16.43 -7.86
CA LEU A 123 0.93 -16.86 -7.75
C LEU A 123 0.87 -18.11 -6.87
N GLU A 124 -0.02 -18.07 -5.88
CA GLU A 124 -0.36 -19.16 -4.97
C GLU A 124 -1.85 -19.49 -5.08
N ARG A 125 -2.28 -20.59 -4.46
CA ARG A 125 -3.70 -21.02 -4.47
C ARG A 125 -4.65 -19.93 -3.96
N ASP A 126 -4.23 -19.16 -2.96
CA ASP A 126 -5.06 -18.18 -2.24
C ASP A 126 -4.68 -16.72 -2.55
N GLY A 127 -4.00 -16.49 -3.69
CA GLY A 127 -3.67 -15.15 -4.18
C GLY A 127 -2.21 -14.97 -4.60
N ALA A 128 -1.75 -13.72 -4.63
CA ALA A 128 -0.38 -13.38 -4.97
C ALA A 128 0.49 -13.17 -3.72
N GLU A 129 1.71 -13.70 -3.77
CA GLU A 129 2.78 -13.42 -2.81
C GLU A 129 3.75 -12.41 -3.41
N LEU A 130 4.05 -11.37 -2.64
CA LEU A 130 4.94 -10.29 -3.06
C LEU A 130 6.38 -10.61 -2.71
N HIS A 131 7.29 -10.39 -3.67
CA HIS A 131 8.71 -10.51 -3.39
C HIS A 131 9.13 -9.55 -2.25
N PRO A 132 9.90 -9.98 -1.22
CA PRO A 132 10.26 -9.14 -0.07
C PRO A 132 10.96 -7.82 -0.42
N ALA A 133 11.64 -7.78 -1.57
CA ALA A 133 12.28 -6.60 -2.12
C ALA A 133 11.30 -5.52 -2.57
N LEU A 134 10.15 -5.91 -3.14
CA LEU A 134 9.07 -4.98 -3.49
C LEU A 134 8.57 -4.29 -2.24
N LEU A 135 8.27 -5.08 -1.20
CA LEU A 135 7.80 -4.57 0.09
C LEU A 135 8.82 -3.63 0.74
N ARG A 136 10.11 -4.00 0.72
CA ARG A 136 11.20 -3.15 1.25
C ARG A 136 11.31 -1.83 0.49
N THR A 137 11.20 -1.87 -0.83
CA THR A 137 11.26 -0.68 -1.69
C THR A 137 10.05 0.22 -1.43
N ALA A 138 8.84 -0.32 -1.49
CA ALA A 138 7.59 0.40 -1.26
C ALA A 138 7.49 0.99 0.15
N ALA A 139 8.11 0.35 1.15
CA ALA A 139 8.14 0.86 2.52
C ALA A 139 9.00 2.13 2.69
N SER A 140 9.94 2.40 1.76
CA SER A 140 10.96 3.46 1.94
C SER A 140 10.96 4.55 0.87
N VAL A 141 10.60 4.24 -0.39
CA VAL A 141 10.61 5.23 -1.48
C VAL A 141 9.54 6.29 -1.26
N ALA A 142 9.86 7.58 -1.45
CA ALA A 142 8.87 8.64 -1.34
C ALA A 142 7.75 8.46 -2.38
N LEU A 143 6.51 8.82 -2.01
CA LEU A 143 5.42 8.90 -2.97
C LEU A 143 5.58 10.15 -3.84
N THR A 144 4.93 10.16 -5.00
CA THR A 144 4.76 11.35 -5.82
C THR A 144 3.68 12.26 -5.21
N PRO A 145 3.56 13.52 -5.68
CA PRO A 145 2.45 14.42 -5.33
C PRO A 145 1.05 13.81 -5.48
N ASP A 146 0.89 12.85 -6.39
CA ASP A 146 -0.37 12.14 -6.66
C ASP A 146 -0.52 10.85 -5.83
N ALA A 147 0.28 10.68 -4.78
CA ALA A 147 0.33 9.50 -3.92
C ALA A 147 0.62 8.18 -4.66
N ARG A 148 1.46 8.21 -5.71
CA ARG A 148 1.90 7.05 -6.49
C ARG A 148 3.39 6.77 -6.29
N PHE A 149 3.88 5.64 -6.76
CA PHE A 149 5.32 5.42 -6.93
C PHE A 149 5.78 5.89 -8.32
N ASP A 150 6.85 6.68 -8.36
CA ASP A 150 7.60 6.92 -9.59
C ASP A 150 8.30 5.62 -10.01
N GLU A 151 7.99 5.14 -11.20
CA GLU A 151 8.44 3.83 -11.66
C GLU A 151 9.96 3.75 -11.83
N THR A 152 10.58 4.83 -12.32
CA THR A 152 12.03 4.88 -12.56
C THR A 152 12.79 4.87 -11.24
N ALA A 153 12.44 5.76 -10.32
CA ALA A 153 13.02 5.84 -8.99
C ALA A 153 12.80 4.54 -8.20
N PHE A 154 11.60 3.95 -8.31
CA PHE A 154 11.30 2.67 -7.66
C PHE A 154 12.21 1.56 -8.18
N ARG A 155 12.41 1.44 -9.50
CA ARG A 155 13.30 0.42 -10.09
C ARG A 155 14.76 0.60 -9.67
N VAL A 156 15.24 1.85 -9.64
CA VAL A 156 16.60 2.17 -9.15
C VAL A 156 16.77 1.70 -7.70
N ARG A 157 15.79 2.00 -6.84
CA ARG A 157 15.83 1.58 -5.44
C ARG A 157 15.70 0.06 -5.28
N LEU A 158 14.83 -0.58 -6.06
CA LEU A 158 14.67 -2.02 -6.07
C LEU A 158 15.96 -2.74 -6.45
N ALA A 159 16.71 -2.23 -7.42
CA ALA A 159 18.02 -2.78 -7.82
C ALA A 159 19.07 -2.68 -6.70
N GLN A 160 18.97 -1.69 -5.81
CA GLN A 160 19.86 -1.59 -4.62
C GLN A 160 19.52 -2.63 -3.55
N HIS A 161 18.25 -3.05 -3.46
CA HIS A 161 17.85 -4.22 -2.68
C HIS A 161 18.08 -5.54 -3.44
N GLY A 162 18.37 -5.40 -4.74
CA GLY A 162 18.62 -6.35 -5.83
C GLY A 162 19.79 -7.30 -5.71
N THR A 163 20.87 -6.85 -5.09
CA THR A 163 22.22 -7.42 -5.22
C THR A 163 22.42 -8.79 -4.54
N GLY A 164 21.33 -9.48 -4.19
CA GLY A 164 21.32 -10.87 -3.75
C GLY A 164 20.23 -11.75 -4.38
N PHE A 165 19.56 -11.32 -5.45
CA PHE A 165 18.47 -12.09 -6.06
C PHE A 165 18.98 -13.19 -6.99
N HIS A 166 19.09 -14.40 -6.46
CA HIS A 166 18.90 -15.61 -7.26
C HIS A 166 17.40 -15.93 -7.24
N LEU A 167 16.71 -15.72 -8.36
CA LEU A 167 15.42 -16.36 -8.57
C LEU A 167 15.72 -17.84 -8.75
N ASP A 168 15.65 -18.62 -7.67
CA ASP A 168 15.71 -20.07 -7.79
C ASP A 168 14.63 -20.50 -8.80
N PRO A 169 14.98 -21.33 -9.80
CA PRO A 169 13.97 -21.87 -10.69
C PRO A 169 12.91 -22.61 -9.87
N PRO A 170 11.63 -22.58 -10.29
CA PRO A 170 10.58 -23.29 -9.58
C PRO A 170 10.99 -24.76 -9.39
N PRO A 171 10.78 -25.34 -8.19
CA PRO A 171 11.13 -26.74 -7.95
C PRO A 171 10.43 -27.60 -9.01
N PRO A 172 11.11 -28.59 -9.61
CA PRO A 172 10.51 -29.41 -10.65
C PRO A 172 9.23 -30.03 -10.11
N ALA A 173 8.15 -29.93 -10.90
CA ALA A 173 6.85 -30.48 -10.55
C ALA A 173 7.03 -31.91 -10.05
N ARG A 174 6.62 -32.14 -8.79
CA ARG A 174 6.70 -33.43 -8.13
C ARG A 174 5.87 -34.40 -8.96
N ARG A 175 6.52 -35.22 -9.81
CA ARG A 175 5.84 -36.23 -10.61
C ARG A 175 5.05 -37.10 -9.65
N LEU A 176 3.74 -37.08 -9.78
CA LEU A 176 2.86 -38.04 -9.13
C LEU A 176 3.27 -39.41 -9.68
N SER A 177 4.06 -40.14 -8.89
CA SER A 177 4.36 -41.54 -9.16
C SER A 177 3.08 -42.32 -8.83
N GLY A 178 2.19 -42.38 -9.82
CA GLY A 178 0.95 -43.14 -9.78
C GLY A 178 1.13 -44.51 -10.43
N ALA A 179 1.19 -45.52 -9.56
CA ALA A 179 0.73 -46.90 -9.73
C ALA A 179 1.04 -47.66 -11.04
N ARG A 180 1.90 -48.67 -10.90
CA ARG A 180 1.86 -49.88 -11.73
C ARG A 180 0.50 -50.56 -11.56
N ALA A 181 -0.11 -50.96 -12.67
CA ALA A 181 -1.03 -52.09 -12.73
C ALA A 181 -0.30 -53.24 -13.45
#